data_AF-A0A0C9XHR8-F1
#
_entry.id   AF-A0A0C9XHR8-F1
#
_cell.length_a   1.000
_cell.length_b   1.000
_cell.length_c   1.000
_cell.angle_alpha   90.00
_cell.angle_beta   90.00
_cell.angle_gamma   90.00
#
_symmetry.space_group_name_H-M   'P 1'
#
loop_
_entity.id
_entity.type
_entity.pdbx_description
1 polymer ?
#
loop_
_entity_poly.entity_id
_entity_poly.type
_entity_poly.pdbx_seq_one_letter_code
_entity_poly.pdbx_strand_id
1 'polypeptide(L)'
;MERQTNVNADKPAKKPRTSLHDDITAEETGHSAPASTITSHASTTGTSNTGSGRIRYINGHLPSSLQENRKWTKLVLPALVTWAGSLGDPWVIPDQDLMRALRIIITTVNPNFGDLSAIRPGAPVFVLATRRLSVWRSNFGSTALAIMAHFLASSTDDTQPPVRETCNELLDGFAFLFQDLDPSKPENAYQSQFLLQLLAHTHLRPCIGCPDVPRLNTDALKEHGVKGAISLSCAALERAIRLFQRGQLHVDDQFSSCGKATARTPLKLNKSSGKETSTALSFSEQNWGACTRQYFMSINKRNNTALKEIVVSASAFVAPTMDSLMAEDGTSPDDVLTDDLLVSANQRMSICRHCCYLANCTDGFDRIPNGSAAYFSSLSPVSSPSCVFHYDFSR
;
A
#
# COMPACT_ATOMS: atom_id res chain seq x y z
N MET A 1 -56.24 -25.06 -1.94
CA MET A 1 -56.61 -24.30 -0.73
C MET A 1 -55.77 -24.86 0.41
N GLU A 2 -54.49 -24.50 0.44
CA GLU A 2 -53.50 -25.05 1.37
C GLU A 2 -53.05 -23.93 2.33
N ARG A 3 -53.11 -24.26 3.62
CA ARG A 3 -52.88 -23.37 4.76
C ARG A 3 -51.39 -23.14 4.95
N GLN A 4 -50.98 -21.87 4.89
CA GLN A 4 -49.71 -21.38 5.41
C GLN A 4 -49.70 -21.44 6.95
N THR A 5 -48.64 -21.97 7.53
CA THR A 5 -48.32 -21.82 8.96
C THR A 5 -47.10 -20.91 9.09
N ASN A 6 -47.32 -19.73 9.67
CA ASN A 6 -46.29 -18.76 10.04
C ASN A 6 -45.66 -19.17 11.37
N VAL A 7 -44.34 -19.26 11.41
CA VAL A 7 -43.56 -19.34 12.66
C VAL A 7 -42.88 -17.99 12.88
N ASN A 8 -43.37 -17.26 13.88
CA ASN A 8 -42.74 -16.06 14.43
C ASN A 8 -41.53 -16.48 15.29
N ALA A 9 -40.37 -15.85 15.07
CA ALA A 9 -39.20 -15.99 15.93
C ALA A 9 -38.98 -14.69 16.71
N ASP A 10 -38.89 -14.86 18.03
CA ASP A 10 -38.78 -13.84 19.06
C ASP A 10 -37.48 -13.02 19.02
N LYS A 11 -37.62 -11.76 19.42
CA LYS A 11 -36.56 -10.76 19.61
C LYS A 11 -36.16 -10.73 21.10
N PRO A 12 -34.87 -10.81 21.48
CA PRO A 12 -34.48 -10.60 22.87
C PRO A 12 -34.25 -9.12 23.19
N ALA A 13 -34.70 -8.76 24.40
CA ALA A 13 -34.81 -7.41 24.94
C ALA A 13 -33.47 -6.82 25.44
N LYS A 14 -33.44 -5.47 25.44
CA LYS A 14 -32.38 -4.59 25.95
C LYS A 14 -32.29 -4.65 27.48
N LYS A 15 -31.08 -4.75 28.03
CA LYS A 15 -30.78 -4.46 29.45
C LYS A 15 -30.34 -3.00 29.62
N PRO A 16 -30.86 -2.27 30.62
CA PRO A 16 -30.38 -0.93 30.98
C PRO A 16 -29.18 -1.03 31.93
N ARG A 17 -28.23 -0.09 31.81
CA ARG A 17 -27.11 0.06 32.74
C ARG A 17 -27.31 1.36 33.53
N THR A 18 -27.49 1.17 34.83
CA THR A 18 -27.77 2.18 35.86
C THR A 18 -26.56 3.06 36.13
N SER A 19 -26.78 4.37 36.15
CA SER A 19 -25.88 5.38 36.71
C SER A 19 -26.06 5.44 38.22
N LEU A 20 -24.96 5.46 38.98
CA LEU A 20 -24.95 5.86 40.38
C LEU A 20 -24.07 7.10 40.52
N HIS A 21 -24.67 8.11 41.13
CA HIS A 21 -24.21 9.45 41.43
C HIS A 21 -24.17 9.48 42.96
N ASP A 22 -23.04 9.81 43.56
CA ASP A 22 -22.96 10.16 44.98
C ASP A 22 -22.16 11.48 45.07
N ASP A 23 -22.89 12.55 45.33
CA ASP A 23 -22.42 13.78 45.96
C ASP A 23 -22.35 13.56 47.48
N ILE A 24 -21.42 14.22 48.18
CA ILE A 24 -21.65 14.85 49.51
C ILE A 24 -20.44 15.72 49.91
N THR A 25 -20.74 17.02 49.99
CA THR A 25 -20.33 18.10 50.90
C THR A 25 -18.88 18.59 51.07
N ALA A 26 -18.75 19.86 50.65
CA ALA A 26 -17.95 21.00 51.10
C ALA A 26 -17.46 21.06 52.56
N GLU A 27 -16.29 21.70 52.73
CA GLU A 27 -16.12 22.76 53.73
C GLU A 27 -15.15 23.85 53.23
N GLU A 28 -15.38 25.06 53.72
CA GLU A 28 -15.03 26.37 53.20
C GLU A 28 -13.94 27.01 54.08
N THR A 29 -13.02 27.81 53.51
CA THR A 29 -12.41 28.95 54.23
C THR A 29 -11.68 29.84 53.22
N GLY A 30 -12.22 31.04 53.00
CA GLY A 30 -11.62 32.09 52.17
C GLY A 30 -10.45 32.80 52.84
N HIS A 31 -9.82 33.74 52.12
CA HIS A 31 -9.48 35.11 52.57
C HIS A 31 -9.07 35.97 51.36
N SER A 32 -9.39 37.26 51.49
CA SER A 32 -9.58 38.34 50.50
C SER A 32 -8.41 38.82 49.63
N ALA A 33 -8.80 39.52 48.54
CA ALA A 33 -8.03 40.35 47.60
C ALA A 33 -7.55 41.71 48.19
N PRO A 34 -6.85 42.60 47.42
CA PRO A 34 -7.46 43.50 46.40
C PRO A 34 -6.62 43.63 45.09
N ALA A 35 -7.21 43.58 43.88
CA ALA A 35 -7.89 44.64 43.10
C ALA A 35 -7.00 45.75 42.49
N SER A 36 -6.93 45.78 41.14
CA SER A 36 -6.94 47.01 40.32
C SER A 36 -7.32 46.73 38.83
N THR A 37 -8.56 47.11 38.48
CA THR A 37 -9.07 47.83 37.27
C THR A 37 -8.43 47.55 35.90
N ILE A 38 -9.05 46.77 35.01
CA ILE A 38 -10.10 47.08 34.00
C ILE A 38 -9.71 48.11 32.92
N THR A 39 -9.62 47.66 31.67
CA THR A 39 -10.29 48.29 30.50
C THR A 39 -10.61 47.20 29.45
N SER A 40 -11.90 46.93 29.26
CA SER A 40 -12.54 46.14 28.21
C SER A 40 -12.73 47.03 26.95
N HIS A 41 -12.81 46.58 25.69
CA HIS A 41 -13.69 45.60 25.07
C HIS A 41 -13.22 45.33 23.62
N ALA A 42 -13.45 44.11 23.11
CA ALA A 42 -14.21 43.87 21.88
C ALA A 42 -14.42 42.36 21.71
N SER A 43 -15.59 41.90 22.18
CA SER A 43 -16.08 40.54 21.95
C SER A 43 -16.48 40.37 20.49
N THR A 44 -15.96 39.34 19.83
CA THR A 44 -16.63 38.73 18.68
C THR A 44 -16.99 37.32 19.07
N THR A 45 -18.29 37.08 19.11
CA THR A 45 -18.98 35.86 19.50
C THR A 45 -18.55 34.71 18.59
N GLY A 46 -17.58 33.92 19.05
CA GLY A 46 -17.16 32.70 18.39
C GLY A 46 -18.11 31.56 18.73
N THR A 47 -18.97 31.21 17.79
CA THR A 47 -19.85 30.04 17.81
C THR A 47 -19.04 28.79 18.19
N SER A 48 -19.31 28.23 19.36
CA SER A 48 -18.72 26.98 19.84
C SER A 48 -19.28 25.80 19.05
N ASN A 49 -18.71 25.56 17.87
CA ASN A 49 -18.87 24.30 17.17
C ASN A 49 -18.07 23.22 17.92
N THR A 50 -18.70 22.57 18.89
CA THR A 50 -18.24 21.30 19.48
C THR A 50 -18.45 20.12 18.52
N GLY A 51 -18.00 20.28 17.28
CA GLY A 51 -17.63 19.17 16.43
C GLY A 51 -16.16 18.91 16.67
N SER A 52 -15.80 17.73 17.20
CA SER A 52 -14.41 17.29 17.32
C SER A 52 -13.77 17.20 15.92
N GLY A 53 -13.36 18.34 15.37
CA GLY A 53 -12.68 18.45 14.10
C GLY A 53 -11.32 17.78 14.22
N ARG A 54 -11.12 16.67 13.52
CA ARG A 54 -9.79 16.06 13.42
C ARG A 54 -8.86 17.11 12.80
N ILE A 55 -7.83 17.52 13.54
CA ILE A 55 -6.81 18.43 13.04
C ILE A 55 -6.19 17.82 11.78
N ARG A 56 -6.24 18.57 10.67
CA ARG A 56 -5.63 18.15 9.40
C ARG A 56 -4.21 18.69 9.32
N TYR A 57 -3.24 17.84 9.62
CA TYR A 57 -1.84 18.20 9.44
C TYR A 57 -1.45 18.26 7.97
N ILE A 58 -0.57 19.22 7.67
CA ILE A 58 0.10 19.46 6.37
C ILE A 58 1.60 19.66 6.64
N ASN A 59 2.44 19.64 5.60
CA ASN A 59 3.89 19.73 5.76
C ASN A 59 4.35 20.97 6.53
N GLY A 60 3.63 22.11 6.43
CA GLY A 60 3.93 23.32 7.21
C GLY A 60 3.81 23.16 8.73
N HIS A 61 3.12 22.12 9.22
CA HIS A 61 3.03 21.79 10.64
C HIS A 61 4.19 20.91 11.14
N LEU A 62 5.13 20.52 10.27
CA LEU A 62 6.34 19.82 10.68
C LEU A 62 7.28 20.80 11.40
N PRO A 63 8.15 20.33 12.30
CA PRO A 63 9.26 21.14 12.80
C PRO A 63 10.07 21.73 11.65
N SER A 64 10.46 23.01 11.75
CA SER A 64 11.18 23.76 10.70
C SER A 64 12.42 23.01 10.19
N SER A 65 13.15 22.38 11.12
CA SER A 65 14.36 21.60 10.82
C SER A 65 14.13 20.37 9.93
N LEU A 66 12.89 19.89 9.78
CA LEU A 66 12.51 18.84 8.81
C LEU A 66 11.99 19.41 7.48
N GLN A 67 11.59 20.68 7.45
CA GLN A 67 11.15 21.38 6.23
C GLN A 67 12.35 21.88 5.42
N GLU A 68 13.41 22.31 6.11
CA GLU A 68 14.68 22.73 5.50
C GLU A 68 15.19 21.73 4.45
N ASN A 69 15.64 22.25 3.31
CA ASN A 69 16.19 21.46 2.20
C ASN A 69 15.29 20.31 1.74
N ARG A 70 13.99 20.38 2.06
CA ARG A 70 13.01 19.33 1.82
C ARG A 70 13.43 17.99 2.47
N LYS A 71 14.11 18.01 3.63
CA LYS A 71 14.57 16.80 4.35
C LYS A 71 13.44 15.78 4.55
N TRP A 72 12.24 16.25 4.89
CA TRP A 72 11.06 15.40 5.02
C TRP A 72 10.79 14.58 3.75
N THR A 73 10.61 15.24 2.61
CA THR A 73 10.21 14.56 1.36
C THR A 73 11.38 13.89 0.64
N LYS A 74 12.59 14.45 0.71
CA LYS A 74 13.77 13.94 0.00
C LYS A 74 14.54 12.85 0.74
N LEU A 75 14.44 12.77 2.06
CA LEU A 75 15.27 11.87 2.87
C LEU A 75 14.43 11.00 3.83
N VAL A 76 13.56 11.62 4.63
CA VAL A 76 12.78 10.89 5.65
C VAL A 76 11.75 9.96 5.02
N LEU A 77 10.97 10.43 4.06
CA LEU A 77 9.95 9.61 3.39
C LEU A 77 10.56 8.45 2.57
N PRO A 78 11.63 8.64 1.78
CA PRO A 78 12.31 7.53 1.09
C PRO A 78 12.84 6.45 2.05
N ALA A 79 13.49 6.85 3.16
CA ALA A 79 13.93 5.89 4.19
C ALA A 79 12.75 5.15 4.84
N LEU A 80 11.67 5.86 5.14
CA LEU A 80 10.48 5.27 5.75
C LEU A 80 9.84 4.22 4.83
N VAL A 81 9.70 4.53 3.54
CA VAL A 81 9.13 3.60 2.55
C VAL A 81 10.07 2.42 2.31
N THR A 82 11.39 2.65 2.24
CA THR A 82 12.40 1.59 2.16
C THR A 82 12.25 0.61 3.31
N TRP A 83 12.17 1.13 4.55
CA TRP A 83 11.95 0.32 5.74
C TRP A 83 10.60 -0.42 5.69
N ALA A 84 9.51 0.26 5.36
CA ALA A 84 8.19 -0.34 5.31
C ALA A 84 8.07 -1.45 4.26
N GLY A 85 8.77 -1.33 3.12
CA GLY A 85 8.82 -2.35 2.08
C GLY A 85 9.52 -3.65 2.50
N SER A 86 10.29 -3.61 3.58
CA SER A 86 10.99 -4.79 4.12
C SER A 86 10.16 -5.61 5.11
N LEU A 87 9.06 -5.05 5.62
CA LEU A 87 8.28 -5.64 6.69
C LEU A 87 7.54 -6.90 6.22
N GLY A 88 7.42 -7.88 7.13
CA GLY A 88 6.65 -9.09 6.88
C GLY A 88 5.14 -8.87 6.77
N ASP A 89 4.68 -7.83 7.44
CA ASP A 89 3.34 -7.29 7.26
C ASP A 89 3.45 -5.80 6.95
N PRO A 90 3.31 -5.41 5.67
CA PRO A 90 3.36 -4.02 5.31
C PRO A 90 2.06 -3.29 5.68
N TRP A 91 0.95 -3.98 6.00
CA TRP A 91 -0.35 -3.37 6.27
C TRP A 91 -0.50 -2.85 7.69
N VAL A 92 -0.14 -3.66 8.68
CA VAL A 92 -0.30 -3.35 10.11
C VAL A 92 1.07 -3.11 10.72
N ILE A 93 1.44 -1.84 10.84
CA ILE A 93 2.67 -1.44 11.50
C ILE A 93 2.31 -0.95 12.90
N PRO A 94 2.78 -1.62 13.97
CA PRO A 94 2.55 -1.15 15.33
C PRO A 94 3.07 0.28 15.53
N ASP A 95 2.30 1.13 16.21
CA ASP A 95 2.67 2.52 16.45
C ASP A 95 4.07 2.67 17.07
N GLN A 96 4.44 1.75 17.96
CA GLN A 96 5.76 1.72 18.59
C GLN A 96 6.88 1.47 17.58
N ASP A 97 6.67 0.58 16.62
CA ASP A 97 7.67 0.26 15.60
C ASP A 97 7.81 1.39 14.60
N LEU A 98 6.69 1.98 14.16
CA LEU A 98 6.70 3.18 13.31
C LEU A 98 7.39 4.35 14.00
N MET A 99 7.04 4.62 15.26
CA MET A 99 7.66 5.68 16.05
C MET A 99 9.17 5.44 16.23
N ARG A 100 9.58 4.20 16.51
CA ARG A 100 11.00 3.83 16.62
C ARG A 100 11.74 4.08 15.30
N ALA A 101 11.18 3.61 14.18
CA ALA A 101 11.78 3.82 12.86
C ALA A 101 11.90 5.32 12.52
N LEU A 102 10.83 6.10 12.74
CA LEU A 102 10.84 7.55 12.51
C LEU A 102 11.91 8.26 13.34
N ARG A 103 12.05 7.94 14.63
CA ARG A 103 13.10 8.52 15.49
C ARG A 103 14.49 8.19 14.96
N ILE A 104 14.73 6.94 14.56
CA ILE A 104 16.01 6.51 14.00
C ILE A 104 16.33 7.27 12.70
N ILE A 105 15.38 7.35 11.77
CA ILE A 105 15.54 8.03 10.49
C ILE A 105 15.78 9.53 10.72
N ILE A 106 14.94 10.19 11.51
CA ILE A 106 15.02 11.64 11.73
C ILE A 106 16.30 12.03 12.43
N THR A 107 16.74 11.30 13.46
CA THR A 107 18.02 11.59 14.13
C THR A 107 19.23 11.35 13.24
N THR A 108 19.13 10.46 12.25
CA THR A 108 20.19 10.25 11.27
C THR A 108 20.24 11.39 10.23
N VAL A 109 19.08 11.78 9.70
CA VAL A 109 18.95 12.86 8.70
C VAL A 109 19.18 14.26 9.31
N ASN A 110 18.85 14.41 10.59
CA ASN A 110 18.96 15.66 11.33
C ASN A 110 19.43 15.39 12.77
N PRO A 111 20.74 15.24 13.00
CA PRO A 111 21.31 14.93 14.32
C PRO A 111 20.96 15.92 15.42
N ASN A 112 20.68 17.18 15.06
CA ASN A 112 20.32 18.24 16.00
C ASN A 112 18.81 18.30 16.30
N PHE A 113 18.03 17.29 15.91
CA PHE A 113 16.61 17.23 16.19
C PHE A 113 16.36 17.01 17.69
N GLY A 114 16.15 18.11 18.42
CA GLY A 114 16.16 18.11 19.88
C GLY A 114 14.96 17.47 20.58
N ASP A 115 13.75 17.58 20.02
CA ASP A 115 12.54 17.10 20.68
C ASP A 115 12.00 15.79 20.09
N LEU A 116 12.55 14.66 20.51
CA LEU A 116 12.05 13.33 20.12
C LEU A 116 10.67 13.01 20.71
N SER A 117 10.21 13.75 21.72
CA SER A 117 8.88 13.59 22.29
C SER A 117 7.78 14.05 21.31
N ALA A 118 8.13 14.95 20.38
CA ALA A 118 7.28 15.35 19.26
C ALA A 118 7.01 14.22 18.24
N ILE A 119 7.78 13.14 18.27
CA ILE A 119 7.55 11.94 17.44
C ILE A 119 6.76 10.94 18.28
N ARG A 120 5.43 11.07 18.26
CA ARG A 120 4.47 10.22 18.98
C ARG A 120 3.13 10.13 18.23
N PRO A 121 2.29 9.12 18.49
CA PRO A 121 0.95 9.04 17.91
C PRO A 121 0.15 10.34 18.09
N GLY A 122 -0.51 10.77 17.02
CA GLY A 122 -1.29 12.02 16.98
C GLY A 122 -0.47 13.29 16.70
N ALA A 123 0.86 13.26 16.77
CA ALA A 123 1.69 14.42 16.42
C ALA A 123 1.88 14.57 14.90
N PRO A 124 2.21 15.78 14.38
CA PRO A 124 2.30 16.04 12.95
C PRO A 124 3.19 15.06 12.17
N VAL A 125 4.40 14.78 12.67
CA VAL A 125 5.37 13.85 12.05
C VAL A 125 4.76 12.45 11.90
N PHE A 126 4.14 11.94 12.97
CA PHE A 126 3.56 10.59 12.98
C PHE A 126 2.34 10.51 12.06
N VAL A 127 1.43 11.49 12.13
CA VAL A 127 0.21 11.50 11.32
C VAL A 127 0.55 11.61 9.82
N LEU A 128 1.50 12.46 9.46
CA LEU A 128 1.94 12.61 8.07
C LEU A 128 2.66 11.35 7.55
N ALA A 129 3.49 10.70 8.39
CA ALA A 129 4.12 9.42 8.06
C ALA A 129 3.06 8.32 7.81
N THR A 130 2.11 8.15 8.72
CA THR A 130 1.01 7.17 8.57
C THR A 130 0.18 7.45 7.33
N ARG A 131 -0.15 8.72 7.06
CA ARG A 131 -0.86 9.12 5.84
C ARG A 131 -0.05 8.74 4.60
N ARG A 132 1.26 9.02 4.58
CA ARG A 132 2.13 8.69 3.46
C ARG A 132 2.19 7.18 3.22
N LEU A 133 2.31 6.38 4.27
CA LEU A 133 2.30 4.92 4.17
C LEU A 133 0.96 4.38 3.64
N SER A 134 -0.16 4.97 4.04
CA SER A 134 -1.48 4.63 3.47
C SER A 134 -1.57 4.95 1.98
N VAL A 135 -1.09 6.12 1.55
CA VAL A 135 -1.01 6.48 0.13
C VAL A 135 -0.10 5.51 -0.63
N TRP A 136 1.09 5.23 -0.10
CA TRP A 136 2.05 4.28 -0.67
C TRP A 136 1.42 2.90 -0.91
N ARG A 137 0.74 2.32 0.09
CA ARG A 137 0.03 1.03 -0.07
C ARG A 137 -1.08 1.10 -1.13
N SER A 138 -1.86 2.16 -1.12
CA SER A 138 -2.98 2.32 -2.07
C SER A 138 -2.49 2.44 -3.53
N ASN A 139 -1.29 2.97 -3.74
CA ASN A 139 -0.70 3.11 -5.07
C ASN A 139 -0.41 1.76 -5.73
N PHE A 140 -0.09 0.70 -4.98
CA PHE A 140 0.05 -0.65 -5.57
C PHE A 140 -1.24 -1.08 -6.28
N GLY A 141 -2.38 -0.91 -5.61
CA GLY A 141 -3.67 -1.32 -6.15
C GLY A 141 -4.10 -0.53 -7.39
N SER A 142 -3.84 0.78 -7.43
CA SER A 142 -4.21 1.62 -8.58
C SER A 142 -3.23 1.47 -9.75
N THR A 143 -1.93 1.34 -9.49
CA THR A 143 -0.92 1.10 -10.53
C THR A 143 -1.07 -0.29 -11.14
N ALA A 144 -1.36 -1.33 -10.35
CA ALA A 144 -1.64 -2.67 -10.87
C ALA A 144 -2.83 -2.68 -11.83
N LEU A 145 -3.90 -1.94 -11.51
CA LEU A 145 -5.05 -1.77 -12.41
C LEU A 145 -4.65 -1.13 -13.73
N ALA A 146 -3.80 -0.08 -13.69
CA ALA A 146 -3.34 0.59 -14.90
C ALA A 146 -2.45 -0.32 -15.77
N ILE A 147 -1.52 -1.06 -15.16
CA ILE A 147 -0.66 -2.04 -15.85
C ILE A 147 -1.53 -3.10 -16.53
N MET A 148 -2.49 -3.68 -15.81
CA MET A 148 -3.33 -4.73 -16.38
C MET A 148 -4.30 -4.22 -17.45
N ALA A 149 -4.89 -3.04 -17.26
CA ALA A 149 -5.74 -2.43 -18.28
C ALA A 149 -4.97 -2.19 -19.58
N HIS A 150 -3.72 -1.71 -19.47
CA HIS A 150 -2.84 -1.53 -20.61
C HIS A 150 -2.56 -2.85 -21.33
N PHE A 151 -2.17 -3.89 -20.60
CA PHE A 151 -1.88 -5.19 -21.18
C PHE A 151 -3.10 -5.78 -21.92
N LEU A 152 -4.28 -5.70 -21.31
CA LEU A 152 -5.52 -6.23 -21.89
C LEU A 152 -6.07 -5.38 -23.05
N ALA A 153 -5.69 -4.10 -23.14
CA ALA A 153 -6.02 -3.26 -24.28
C ALA A 153 -5.12 -3.54 -25.48
N SER A 154 -3.84 -3.89 -25.24
CA SER A 154 -2.94 -4.26 -26.33
C SER A 154 -3.28 -5.62 -26.97
N SER A 155 -4.16 -6.40 -26.34
CA SER A 155 -4.60 -7.71 -26.83
C SER A 155 -5.95 -7.66 -27.55
N THR A 156 -6.44 -6.50 -27.99
CA THR A 156 -7.78 -6.38 -28.61
C THR A 156 -7.80 -6.53 -30.14
N ASP A 157 -6.76 -7.07 -30.77
CA ASP A 157 -6.88 -7.52 -32.15
C ASP A 157 -7.89 -8.67 -32.22
N ASP A 158 -8.71 -8.73 -33.28
CA ASP A 158 -9.81 -9.70 -33.46
C ASP A 158 -9.37 -11.18 -33.42
N THR A 159 -8.07 -11.45 -33.37
CA THR A 159 -7.44 -12.77 -33.32
C THR A 159 -7.11 -13.25 -31.89
N GLN A 160 -7.19 -12.38 -30.88
CA GLN A 160 -6.79 -12.68 -29.51
C GLN A 160 -7.93 -13.26 -28.65
N PRO A 161 -7.60 -14.05 -27.62
CA PRO A 161 -8.60 -14.61 -26.71
C PRO A 161 -9.34 -13.50 -25.95
N PRO A 162 -10.63 -13.72 -25.59
CA PRO A 162 -11.38 -12.76 -24.79
C PRO A 162 -10.67 -12.43 -23.47
N VAL A 163 -10.78 -11.19 -22.98
CA VAL A 163 -10.16 -10.72 -21.72
C VAL A 163 -10.28 -11.71 -20.56
N ARG A 164 -11.44 -12.37 -20.44
CA ARG A 164 -11.70 -13.36 -19.39
C ARG A 164 -10.83 -14.61 -19.52
N GLU A 165 -10.58 -15.09 -20.74
CA GLU A 165 -9.72 -16.24 -21.02
C GLU A 165 -8.26 -15.91 -20.69
N THR A 166 -7.75 -14.77 -21.18
CA THR A 166 -6.41 -14.29 -20.81
C THR A 166 -6.25 -14.15 -19.29
N CYS A 167 -7.27 -13.63 -18.59
CA CYS A 167 -7.22 -13.54 -17.13
C CYS A 167 -7.24 -14.91 -16.45
N ASN A 168 -7.91 -15.92 -17.02
CA ASN A 168 -7.88 -17.28 -16.50
C ASN A 168 -6.49 -17.88 -16.64
N GLU A 169 -5.85 -17.72 -17.79
CA GLU A 169 -4.48 -18.19 -18.06
C GLU A 169 -3.48 -17.54 -17.10
N LEU A 170 -3.57 -16.21 -16.93
CA LEU A 170 -2.72 -15.50 -15.98
C LEU A 170 -2.87 -16.01 -14.55
N LEU A 171 -4.10 -16.33 -14.12
CA LEU A 171 -4.38 -16.84 -12.78
C LEU A 171 -4.03 -18.32 -12.63
N ASP A 172 -4.02 -19.09 -13.71
CA ASP A 172 -3.62 -20.49 -13.68
C ASP A 172 -2.13 -20.61 -13.36
N GLY A 173 -1.81 -21.46 -12.38
CA GLY A 173 -0.46 -21.59 -11.83
C GLY A 173 0.16 -20.28 -11.31
N PHE A 174 -0.61 -19.19 -11.15
CA PHE A 174 -0.09 -17.83 -10.95
C PHE A 174 0.91 -17.38 -12.02
N ALA A 175 0.68 -17.75 -13.29
CA ALA A 175 1.55 -17.42 -14.43
C ALA A 175 1.95 -15.93 -14.47
N PHE A 176 1.07 -15.02 -14.03
CA PHE A 176 1.36 -13.58 -13.94
C PHE A 176 2.55 -13.21 -13.04
N LEU A 177 3.09 -14.13 -12.23
CA LEU A 177 4.28 -13.93 -11.39
C LEU A 177 5.57 -14.38 -12.04
N PHE A 178 5.50 -15.25 -13.05
CA PHE A 178 6.67 -15.89 -13.64
C PHE A 178 7.19 -15.11 -14.83
N GLN A 179 8.50 -15.16 -15.02
CA GLN A 179 9.09 -14.74 -16.29
C GLN A 179 8.46 -15.55 -17.43
N ASP A 180 8.18 -14.88 -18.54
CA ASP A 180 7.59 -15.48 -19.74
C ASP A 180 6.25 -16.19 -19.52
N LEU A 181 5.58 -15.94 -18.39
CA LEU A 181 4.31 -16.55 -17.99
C LEU A 181 4.38 -18.09 -17.86
N ASP A 182 5.57 -18.64 -17.62
CA ASP A 182 5.82 -20.08 -17.52
C ASP A 182 6.00 -20.53 -16.06
N PRO A 183 4.98 -21.11 -15.42
CA PRO A 183 5.07 -21.57 -14.03
C PRO A 183 5.92 -22.85 -13.86
N SER A 184 6.36 -23.49 -14.95
CA SER A 184 7.19 -24.71 -14.88
C SER A 184 8.62 -24.44 -14.39
N LYS A 185 9.06 -23.18 -14.43
CA LYS A 185 10.40 -22.72 -14.01
C LYS A 185 10.33 -21.94 -12.71
N PRO A 186 10.33 -22.60 -11.54
CA PRO A 186 10.20 -21.93 -10.23
C PRO A 186 11.31 -20.91 -9.94
N GLU A 187 12.49 -21.08 -10.51
CA GLU A 187 13.60 -20.12 -10.46
C GLU A 187 13.17 -18.72 -10.97
N ASN A 188 12.28 -18.68 -11.96
CA ASN A 188 11.81 -17.47 -12.63
C ASN A 188 10.60 -16.81 -11.95
N ALA A 189 10.12 -17.36 -10.82
CA ALA A 189 8.99 -16.74 -10.12
C ALA A 189 9.37 -15.36 -9.55
N TYR A 190 8.39 -14.46 -9.54
CA TYR A 190 8.49 -13.05 -9.18
C TYR A 190 9.35 -12.21 -10.13
N GLN A 191 9.56 -12.67 -11.36
CA GLN A 191 10.29 -11.93 -12.40
C GLN A 191 9.41 -11.55 -13.59
N SER A 192 8.08 -11.70 -13.49
CA SER A 192 7.19 -11.22 -14.55
C SER A 192 7.33 -9.70 -14.76
N GLN A 193 7.19 -9.27 -16.02
CA GLN A 193 7.25 -7.85 -16.35
C GLN A 193 6.20 -7.03 -15.58
N PHE A 194 5.00 -7.57 -15.35
CA PHE A 194 3.96 -6.89 -14.57
C PHE A 194 4.43 -6.59 -13.14
N LEU A 195 5.06 -7.56 -12.49
CA LEU A 195 5.54 -7.40 -11.11
C LEU A 195 6.73 -6.45 -11.06
N LEU A 196 7.69 -6.59 -11.98
CA LEU A 196 8.87 -5.72 -12.04
C LEU A 196 8.49 -4.26 -12.28
N GLN A 197 7.59 -3.99 -13.24
CA GLN A 197 7.06 -2.65 -13.50
C GLN A 197 6.31 -2.09 -12.28
N LEU A 198 5.44 -2.89 -11.66
CA LEU A 198 4.69 -2.45 -10.49
C LEU A 198 5.62 -2.10 -9.33
N LEU A 199 6.59 -2.97 -9.03
CA LEU A 199 7.58 -2.76 -7.96
C LEU A 199 8.43 -1.52 -8.23
N ALA A 200 8.90 -1.34 -9.47
CA ALA A 200 9.67 -0.18 -9.88
C ALA A 200 8.94 1.14 -9.61
N HIS A 201 7.69 1.24 -10.08
CA HIS A 201 6.93 2.48 -9.97
C HIS A 201 6.44 2.77 -8.55
N THR A 202 5.98 1.75 -7.82
CA THR A 202 5.28 1.96 -6.54
C THR A 202 6.19 1.86 -5.32
N HIS A 203 7.35 1.22 -5.43
CA HIS A 203 8.28 1.05 -4.33
C HIS A 203 9.66 1.64 -4.61
N LEU A 204 10.34 1.20 -5.67
CA LEU A 204 11.74 1.61 -5.90
C LEU A 204 11.86 3.11 -6.18
N ARG A 205 10.99 3.67 -7.02
CA ARG A 205 11.00 5.10 -7.34
C ARG A 205 10.78 5.99 -6.10
N PRO A 206 9.81 5.72 -5.20
CA PRO A 206 9.71 6.43 -3.92
C PRO A 206 10.91 6.28 -2.97
N CYS A 207 11.73 5.24 -3.14
CA CYS A 207 12.94 5.02 -2.32
C CYS A 207 14.17 5.79 -2.86
N ILE A 208 14.07 6.44 -4.02
CA ILE A 208 15.15 7.30 -4.53
C ILE A 208 15.46 8.40 -3.51
N GLY A 209 16.75 8.57 -3.21
CA GLY A 209 17.22 9.52 -2.20
C GLY A 209 17.20 8.98 -0.76
N CYS A 210 16.88 7.69 -0.56
CA CYS A 210 16.99 7.03 0.74
C CYS A 210 18.43 7.17 1.30
N PRO A 211 18.61 7.91 2.42
CA PRO A 211 19.91 8.08 3.05
C PRO A 211 20.41 6.75 3.65
N ASP A 212 21.70 6.69 3.94
CA ASP A 212 22.22 5.63 4.81
C ASP A 212 21.77 5.86 6.26
N VAL A 213 21.04 4.88 6.80
CA VAL A 213 20.54 4.80 8.16
C VAL A 213 21.01 3.45 8.74
N PRO A 214 22.25 3.37 9.27
CA PRO A 214 22.87 2.10 9.66
C PRO A 214 22.05 1.29 10.66
N ARG A 215 21.35 1.98 11.59
CA ARG A 215 20.49 1.34 12.59
C ARG A 215 19.27 0.62 12.02
N LEU A 216 18.87 0.93 10.79
CA LEU A 216 17.85 0.20 10.03
C LEU A 216 18.44 -0.66 8.91
N ASN A 217 19.77 -0.64 8.74
CA ASN A 217 20.49 -1.32 7.67
C ASN A 217 19.93 -0.99 6.27
N THR A 218 19.67 0.29 6.01
CA THR A 218 19.02 0.73 4.75
C THR A 218 19.77 0.31 3.50
N ASP A 219 21.09 0.13 3.57
CA ASP A 219 21.87 -0.37 2.42
C ASP A 219 21.46 -1.79 2.04
N ALA A 220 21.41 -2.72 3.00
CA ALA A 220 20.89 -4.06 2.75
C ALA A 220 19.39 -4.04 2.38
N LEU A 221 18.61 -3.10 2.95
CA LEU A 221 17.20 -2.98 2.60
C LEU A 221 16.99 -2.55 1.14
N LYS A 222 17.78 -1.60 0.64
CA LYS A 222 17.76 -1.17 -0.76
C LYS A 222 18.18 -2.31 -1.69
N GLU A 223 19.12 -3.15 -1.27
CA GLU A 223 19.65 -4.24 -2.08
C GLU A 223 18.70 -5.44 -2.17
N HIS A 224 18.10 -5.87 -1.06
CA HIS A 224 17.29 -7.09 -1.02
C HIS A 224 16.13 -7.07 0.00
N GLY A 225 15.90 -5.97 0.72
CA GLY A 225 14.86 -5.82 1.72
C GLY A 225 13.49 -5.42 1.17
N VAL A 226 13.07 -6.04 0.06
CA VAL A 226 11.83 -5.68 -0.65
C VAL A 226 10.70 -6.69 -0.49
N LYS A 227 10.83 -7.66 0.41
CA LYS A 227 9.89 -8.79 0.56
C LYS A 227 8.43 -8.34 0.77
N GLY A 228 8.21 -7.35 1.63
CA GLY A 228 6.90 -6.76 1.89
C GLY A 228 6.34 -6.05 0.65
N ALA A 229 7.17 -5.27 -0.05
CA ALA A 229 6.78 -4.60 -1.28
C ALA A 229 6.43 -5.59 -2.41
N ILE A 230 7.21 -6.66 -2.60
CA ILE A 230 6.90 -7.73 -3.56
C ILE A 230 5.55 -8.38 -3.21
N SER A 231 5.30 -8.66 -1.93
CA SER A 231 4.03 -9.26 -1.49
C SER A 231 2.81 -8.38 -1.77
N LEU A 232 2.95 -7.05 -1.61
CA LEU A 232 1.91 -6.08 -2.01
C LEU A 232 1.71 -6.09 -3.52
N SER A 233 2.79 -6.11 -4.31
CA SER A 233 2.71 -6.18 -5.76
C SER A 233 1.95 -7.42 -6.24
N CYS A 234 2.26 -8.60 -5.68
CA CYS A 234 1.58 -9.85 -6.02
C CYS A 234 0.08 -9.77 -5.75
N ALA A 235 -0.31 -9.36 -4.54
CA ALA A 235 -1.73 -9.23 -4.16
C ALA A 235 -2.46 -8.17 -5.00
N ALA A 236 -1.79 -7.07 -5.35
CA ALA A 236 -2.37 -6.02 -6.17
C ALA A 236 -2.61 -6.46 -7.63
N LEU A 237 -1.68 -7.22 -8.22
CA LEU A 237 -1.83 -7.80 -9.55
C LEU A 237 -2.93 -8.87 -9.58
N GLU A 238 -2.94 -9.79 -8.62
CA GLU A 238 -4.00 -10.80 -8.52
C GLU A 238 -5.38 -10.14 -8.38
N ARG A 239 -5.47 -9.07 -7.56
CA ARG A 239 -6.68 -8.25 -7.47
C ARG A 239 -7.08 -7.69 -8.82
N ALA A 240 -6.15 -7.05 -9.53
CA ALA A 240 -6.44 -6.43 -10.82
C ALA A 240 -6.96 -7.47 -11.82
N ILE A 241 -6.28 -8.61 -11.97
CA ILE A 241 -6.66 -9.69 -12.88
C ILE A 241 -8.04 -10.24 -12.52
N ARG A 242 -8.32 -10.51 -11.24
CA ARG A 242 -9.64 -10.99 -10.79
C ARG A 242 -10.76 -9.97 -11.05
N LEU A 243 -10.49 -8.67 -11.01
CA LEU A 243 -11.50 -7.65 -11.32
C LEU A 243 -11.86 -7.66 -12.81
N PHE A 244 -10.88 -7.78 -13.71
CA PHE A 244 -11.12 -7.93 -15.15
C PHE A 244 -11.77 -9.27 -15.49
N GLN A 245 -11.27 -10.38 -14.93
CA GLN A 245 -11.83 -11.73 -15.11
C GLN A 245 -13.34 -11.80 -14.79
N ARG A 246 -13.77 -11.09 -13.75
CA ARG A 246 -15.16 -11.06 -13.28
C ARG A 246 -16.03 -10.03 -14.02
N GLY A 247 -15.47 -9.30 -14.99
CA GLY A 247 -16.15 -8.20 -15.67
C GLY A 247 -16.54 -7.06 -14.73
N GLN A 248 -15.85 -6.90 -13.60
CA GLN A 248 -16.10 -5.81 -12.67
C GLN A 248 -15.44 -4.51 -13.14
N LEU A 249 -14.44 -4.62 -14.01
CA LEU A 249 -13.80 -3.50 -14.69
C LEU A 249 -13.84 -3.73 -16.20
N HIS A 250 -14.18 -2.70 -16.96
CA HIS A 250 -13.97 -2.67 -18.40
C HIS A 250 -12.60 -2.06 -18.71
N VAL A 251 -11.97 -2.52 -19.79
CA VAL A 251 -10.68 -2.00 -20.26
C VAL A 251 -10.83 -0.52 -20.61
N ASP A 252 -11.87 -0.18 -21.39
CA ASP A 252 -12.16 1.19 -21.85
C ASP A 252 -12.43 2.22 -20.74
N ASP A 253 -12.96 1.78 -19.60
CA ASP A 253 -13.26 2.65 -18.45
C ASP A 253 -11.97 3.26 -17.87
N GLN A 254 -10.84 2.56 -18.00
CA GLN A 254 -9.56 3.03 -17.48
C GLN A 254 -8.92 4.09 -18.37
N PHE A 255 -9.06 3.98 -19.69
CA PHE A 255 -8.52 4.94 -20.66
C PHE A 255 -9.40 6.20 -20.77
N SER A 256 -10.71 6.06 -20.65
CA SER A 256 -11.66 7.19 -20.71
C SER A 256 -11.48 8.19 -19.56
N SER A 257 -10.79 7.79 -18.49
CA SER A 257 -10.46 8.64 -17.33
C SER A 257 -9.21 9.52 -17.52
N CYS A 258 -8.57 9.52 -18.70
CA CYS A 258 -7.29 10.19 -18.95
C CYS A 258 -7.27 11.71 -18.67
N GLY A 259 -8.43 12.37 -18.58
CA GLY A 259 -8.54 13.79 -18.18
C GLY A 259 -8.78 14.06 -16.69
N LYS A 260 -9.17 13.07 -15.88
CA LYS A 260 -9.47 13.24 -14.44
C LYS A 260 -8.89 12.07 -13.64
N ALA A 261 -7.76 12.36 -12.99
CA ALA A 261 -6.80 11.44 -12.38
C ALA A 261 -7.33 10.55 -11.23
N THR A 262 -8.10 9.50 -11.52
CA THR A 262 -8.15 8.29 -10.66
C THR A 262 -8.66 7.11 -11.49
N ALA A 263 -7.88 6.02 -11.57
CA ALA A 263 -8.42 4.72 -12.00
C ALA A 263 -9.51 4.35 -10.99
N ARG A 264 -10.78 4.51 -11.37
CA ARG A 264 -11.88 4.35 -10.42
C ARG A 264 -12.08 2.87 -10.16
N THR A 265 -12.05 2.51 -8.88
CA THR A 265 -12.51 1.19 -8.47
C THR A 265 -14.02 1.14 -8.69
N PRO A 266 -14.56 0.04 -9.25
CA PRO A 266 -15.98 -0.07 -9.55
C PRO A 266 -16.80 0.19 -8.28
N LEU A 267 -17.92 0.88 -8.45
CA LEU A 267 -18.86 1.13 -7.38
C LEU A 267 -19.77 -0.10 -7.26
N LYS A 268 -19.77 -0.73 -6.08
CA LYS A 268 -20.72 -1.81 -5.78
C LYS A 268 -21.85 -1.25 -4.94
N LEU A 269 -23.08 -1.42 -5.41
CA LEU A 269 -24.26 -1.01 -4.67
C LEU A 269 -24.40 -1.84 -3.39
N ASN A 270 -24.33 -1.19 -2.25
CA ASN A 270 -24.52 -1.86 -0.97
C ASN A 270 -26.02 -2.10 -0.76
N LYS A 271 -26.43 -3.38 -0.73
CA LYS A 271 -27.83 -3.77 -0.55
C LYS A 271 -28.46 -3.25 0.75
N SER A 272 -27.67 -3.02 1.81
CA SER A 272 -28.19 -2.59 3.11
C SER A 272 -28.35 -1.07 3.23
N SER A 273 -27.56 -0.28 2.50
CA SER A 273 -27.62 1.18 2.56
C SER A 273 -28.19 1.83 1.30
N GLY A 274 -28.32 1.07 0.21
CA GLY A 274 -28.65 1.60 -1.13
C GLY A 274 -27.55 2.47 -1.72
N LYS A 275 -26.42 2.67 -1.02
CA LYS A 275 -25.32 3.51 -1.49
C LYS A 275 -24.27 2.70 -2.22
N GLU A 276 -23.81 3.23 -3.32
CA GLU A 276 -22.63 2.76 -4.01
C GLU A 276 -21.39 2.90 -3.13
N THR A 277 -20.65 1.80 -2.96
CA THR A 277 -19.42 1.76 -2.18
C THR A 277 -18.33 1.02 -2.95
N SER A 278 -17.17 1.67 -3.11
CA SER A 278 -15.96 1.03 -3.65
C SER A 278 -15.19 0.24 -2.59
N THR A 279 -15.58 0.35 -1.31
CA THR A 279 -14.87 -0.22 -0.17
C THR A 279 -14.68 -1.74 -0.29
N ALA A 280 -15.70 -2.45 -0.77
CA ALA A 280 -15.65 -3.91 -0.94
C ALA A 280 -14.62 -4.37 -1.99
N LEU A 281 -14.26 -3.49 -2.93
CA LEU A 281 -13.29 -3.79 -3.97
C LEU A 281 -11.95 -3.07 -3.73
N SER A 282 -11.82 -2.26 -2.67
CA SER A 282 -10.61 -1.50 -2.38
C SER A 282 -9.41 -2.42 -2.12
N PHE A 283 -8.22 -1.98 -2.56
CA PHE A 283 -6.96 -2.60 -2.17
C PHE A 283 -6.62 -2.12 -0.76
N SER A 284 -7.03 -2.91 0.23
CA SER A 284 -6.94 -2.58 1.66
C SER A 284 -6.65 -3.84 2.47
N GLU A 285 -6.18 -3.65 3.71
CA GLU A 285 -5.87 -4.75 4.62
C GLU A 285 -7.04 -5.72 4.81
N GLN A 286 -8.25 -5.17 4.99
CA GLN A 286 -9.45 -5.98 5.22
C GLN A 286 -9.74 -6.95 4.07
N ASN A 287 -9.45 -6.54 2.83
CA ASN A 287 -9.79 -7.31 1.64
C ASN A 287 -8.64 -8.17 1.12
N TRP A 288 -7.39 -7.70 1.28
CA TRP A 288 -6.21 -8.28 0.62
C TRP A 288 -5.07 -8.62 1.57
N GLY A 289 -5.19 -8.31 2.87
CA GLY A 289 -4.17 -8.58 3.87
C GLY A 289 -3.75 -10.04 3.98
N ALA A 290 -4.74 -10.94 4.07
CA ALA A 290 -4.49 -12.38 4.13
C ALA A 290 -3.73 -12.89 2.88
N CYS A 291 -4.12 -12.42 1.70
CA CYS A 291 -3.46 -12.75 0.43
C CYS A 291 -2.02 -12.22 0.39
N THR A 292 -1.80 -10.97 0.79
CA THR A 292 -0.45 -10.39 0.92
C THR A 292 0.45 -11.21 1.84
N ARG A 293 -0.05 -11.64 3.01
CA ARG A 293 0.71 -12.46 3.97
C ARG A 293 1.07 -13.84 3.40
N GLN A 294 0.18 -14.46 2.62
CA GLN A 294 0.46 -15.73 1.95
C GLN A 294 1.59 -15.59 0.93
N TYR A 295 1.58 -14.53 0.11
CA TYR A 295 2.70 -14.22 -0.78
C TYR A 295 3.98 -13.98 -0.01
N PHE A 296 3.91 -13.21 1.09
CA PHE A 296 5.08 -12.96 1.93
C PHE A 296 5.70 -14.27 2.44
N MET A 297 4.90 -15.24 2.92
CA MET A 297 5.42 -16.54 3.37
C MET A 297 6.20 -17.29 2.28
N SER A 298 5.75 -17.23 1.03
CA SER A 298 6.46 -17.81 -0.12
C SER A 298 7.76 -17.05 -0.42
N ILE A 299 7.68 -15.72 -0.52
CA ILE A 299 8.82 -14.84 -0.81
C ILE A 299 9.87 -14.93 0.29
N ASN A 300 9.47 -15.14 1.54
CA ASN A 300 10.39 -15.20 2.66
C ASN A 300 11.37 -16.39 2.59
N LYS A 301 11.02 -17.44 1.82
CA LYS A 301 11.89 -18.59 1.55
C LYS A 301 12.99 -18.28 0.52
N ARG A 302 12.89 -17.18 -0.22
CA ARG A 302 13.91 -16.76 -1.20
C ARG A 302 15.14 -16.23 -0.47
N ASN A 303 16.32 -16.56 -1.01
CA ASN A 303 17.59 -16.02 -0.52
C ASN A 303 17.79 -14.57 -0.97
N ASN A 304 18.78 -13.89 -0.38
CA ASN A 304 19.06 -12.48 -0.69
C ASN A 304 19.54 -12.28 -2.13
N THR A 305 20.23 -13.27 -2.72
CA THR A 305 20.69 -13.20 -4.12
C THR A 305 19.51 -13.08 -5.09
N ALA A 306 18.52 -13.95 -4.96
CA ALA A 306 17.31 -13.91 -5.80
C ALA A 306 16.52 -12.60 -5.60
N LEU A 307 16.43 -12.11 -4.36
CA LEU A 307 15.77 -10.82 -4.08
C LEU A 307 16.51 -9.65 -4.71
N LYS A 308 17.85 -9.68 -4.67
CA LYS A 308 18.69 -8.68 -5.32
C LYS A 308 18.51 -8.69 -6.84
N GLU A 309 18.44 -9.86 -7.46
CA GLU A 309 18.14 -9.99 -8.89
C GLU A 309 16.80 -9.33 -9.24
N ILE A 310 15.74 -9.58 -8.46
CA ILE A 310 14.44 -8.92 -8.66
C ILE A 310 14.56 -7.39 -8.57
N VAL A 311 15.30 -6.88 -7.58
CA VAL A 311 15.53 -5.43 -7.41
C VAL A 311 16.30 -4.85 -8.61
N VAL A 312 17.34 -5.52 -9.08
CA VAL A 312 18.12 -5.11 -10.25
C VAL A 312 17.25 -5.08 -11.50
N SER A 313 16.50 -6.14 -11.76
CA SER A 313 15.58 -6.23 -12.91
C SER A 313 14.49 -5.16 -12.86
N ALA A 314 13.90 -4.91 -11.68
CA ALA A 314 12.90 -3.86 -11.52
C ALA A 314 13.50 -2.45 -11.65
N SER A 315 14.75 -2.24 -11.23
CA SER A 315 15.44 -0.95 -11.33
C SER A 315 15.65 -0.47 -12.77
N ALA A 316 15.70 -1.39 -13.75
CA ALA A 316 15.74 -1.05 -15.17
C ALA A 316 14.52 -0.21 -15.61
N PHE A 317 13.36 -0.37 -14.95
CA PHE A 317 12.14 0.41 -15.21
C PHE A 317 12.10 1.76 -14.48
N VAL A 318 13.07 2.05 -13.60
CA VAL A 318 13.14 3.31 -12.84
C VAL A 318 13.90 4.41 -13.61
N ALA A 319 14.64 4.04 -14.66
CA ALA A 319 15.51 4.94 -15.41
C ALA A 319 14.79 6.24 -15.85
N PRO A 320 15.49 7.39 -15.77
CA PRO A 320 14.88 8.68 -16.03
C PRO A 320 14.50 8.77 -17.51
N THR A 321 13.20 8.85 -17.78
CA THR A 321 12.73 9.48 -19.01
C THR A 321 13.39 10.87 -19.08
N MET A 322 14.08 11.16 -20.18
CA MET A 322 14.94 12.32 -20.47
C MET A 322 14.32 13.75 -20.29
N ASP A 323 13.26 13.92 -19.49
CA ASP A 323 12.53 15.19 -19.36
C ASP A 323 12.90 16.03 -18.12
N SER A 324 13.94 15.65 -17.37
CA SER A 324 14.45 16.49 -16.27
C SER A 324 15.34 17.66 -16.74
N LEU A 325 15.38 17.95 -18.05
CA LEU A 325 16.20 19.00 -18.64
C LEU A 325 15.57 20.41 -18.63
N MET A 326 14.38 20.61 -18.07
CA MET A 326 13.74 21.94 -18.03
C MET A 326 13.29 22.30 -16.60
N ALA A 327 14.23 22.46 -15.68
CA ALA A 327 13.96 23.03 -14.37
C ALA A 327 15.02 24.06 -13.98
N GLU A 328 14.98 25.21 -14.64
CA GLU A 328 15.38 26.49 -14.06
C GLU A 328 14.35 27.52 -14.53
N ASP A 329 13.33 27.76 -13.71
CA ASP A 329 13.02 29.15 -13.35
C ASP A 329 12.21 29.19 -12.04
N GLY A 330 12.64 30.09 -11.16
CA GLY A 330 12.11 30.25 -9.82
C GLY A 330 10.77 30.97 -9.84
N THR A 331 9.70 30.32 -9.41
CA THR A 331 8.50 31.02 -8.92
C THR A 331 7.78 30.15 -7.90
N SER A 332 7.58 30.67 -6.68
CA SER A 332 6.71 30.06 -5.69
C SER A 332 5.23 30.28 -6.06
N PRO A 333 4.40 29.24 -5.98
CA PRO A 333 3.10 29.44 -5.38
C PRO A 333 2.82 28.41 -4.29
N ASP A 334 2.28 28.90 -3.17
CA ASP A 334 1.57 28.12 -2.17
C ASP A 334 0.46 27.29 -2.83
N ASP A 335 0.72 26.01 -3.12
CA ASP A 335 -0.32 25.00 -3.27
C ASP A 335 0.22 23.58 -3.00
N VAL A 336 0.22 23.19 -1.72
CA VAL A 336 0.87 21.99 -1.15
C VAL A 336 0.02 20.71 -1.31
N LEU A 337 -0.59 20.51 -2.49
CA LEU A 337 -1.29 19.25 -2.83
C LEU A 337 -0.96 18.71 -4.23
N THR A 338 -0.22 19.47 -5.04
CA THR A 338 0.08 19.12 -6.44
C THR A 338 1.22 18.13 -6.60
N ASP A 339 2.13 18.03 -5.62
CA ASP A 339 3.28 17.10 -5.69
C ASP A 339 2.84 15.62 -5.68
N ASP A 340 1.74 15.29 -4.98
CA ASP A 340 1.18 13.94 -4.92
C ASP A 340 0.47 13.52 -6.24
N LEU A 341 -0.10 14.48 -6.98
CA LEU A 341 -0.75 14.24 -8.27
C LEU A 341 0.28 14.21 -9.42
N LEU A 342 1.33 15.03 -9.36
CA LEU A 342 2.41 15.08 -10.35
C LEU A 342 3.22 13.78 -10.38
N VAL A 343 3.53 13.19 -9.21
CA VAL A 343 4.23 11.90 -9.14
C VAL A 343 3.35 10.75 -9.70
N SER A 344 2.03 10.79 -9.47
CA SER A 344 1.08 9.80 -10.01
C SER A 344 0.82 9.97 -11.52
N ALA A 345 0.83 11.19 -12.04
CA ALA A 345 0.65 11.48 -13.46
C ALA A 345 1.90 11.10 -14.29
N ASN A 346 3.11 11.41 -13.79
CA ASN A 346 4.37 11.06 -14.45
C ASN A 346 4.66 9.55 -14.45
N GLN A 347 4.10 8.78 -13.51
CA GLN A 347 4.14 7.31 -13.54
C GLN A 347 3.38 6.73 -14.75
N ARG A 348 2.29 7.38 -15.22
CA ARG A 348 1.44 6.84 -16.31
C ARG A 348 2.05 7.01 -17.71
N MET A 349 2.76 8.12 -17.96
CA MET A 349 3.39 8.34 -19.28
C MET A 349 4.54 7.35 -19.57
N SER A 350 5.24 6.90 -18.53
CA SER A 350 6.34 5.92 -18.64
C SER A 350 5.84 4.49 -18.93
N ILE A 351 4.71 4.09 -18.32
CA ILE A 351 4.07 2.78 -18.56
C ILE A 351 3.64 2.61 -20.03
N CYS A 352 3.20 3.70 -20.68
CA CYS A 352 2.67 3.69 -22.04
C CYS A 352 3.69 3.32 -23.14
N ARG A 353 5.00 3.56 -22.92
CA ARG A 353 6.03 3.32 -23.96
C ARG A 353 6.66 1.93 -23.93
N HIS A 354 6.66 1.24 -22.79
CA HIS A 354 7.38 -0.02 -22.63
C HIS A 354 6.54 -1.27 -22.95
N CYS A 355 5.21 -1.18 -22.83
CA CYS A 355 4.34 -2.32 -23.08
C CYS A 355 4.13 -2.64 -24.57
N CYS A 356 4.42 -1.71 -25.49
CA CYS A 356 4.33 -1.97 -26.94
C CYS A 356 5.30 -3.06 -27.43
N TYR A 357 6.35 -3.39 -26.68
CA TYR A 357 7.29 -4.46 -27.05
C TYR A 357 6.75 -5.88 -26.76
N LEU A 358 5.78 -6.03 -25.85
CA LEU A 358 5.26 -7.35 -25.44
C LEU A 358 4.27 -7.95 -26.43
N ALA A 359 3.51 -7.12 -27.16
CA ALA A 359 2.50 -7.59 -28.12
C ALA A 359 3.10 -8.39 -29.30
N ASN A 360 4.42 -8.27 -29.54
CA ASN A 360 5.10 -8.92 -30.65
C ASN A 360 5.78 -10.26 -30.29
N CYS A 361 5.68 -10.76 -29.05
CA CYS A 361 6.44 -11.94 -28.59
C CYS A 361 5.60 -13.18 -28.24
N THR A 362 4.27 -13.18 -28.44
CA THR A 362 3.38 -14.28 -27.98
C THR A 362 3.00 -15.31 -29.07
N ASP A 363 3.76 -15.45 -30.15
CA ASP A 363 3.51 -16.49 -31.15
C ASP A 363 4.07 -17.84 -30.69
N GLY A 364 3.20 -18.67 -30.09
CA GLY A 364 3.38 -20.12 -29.98
C GLY A 364 3.17 -20.72 -28.60
N PHE A 365 1.92 -21.09 -28.27
CA PHE A 365 1.62 -22.01 -27.17
C PHE A 365 0.54 -23.02 -27.57
N ASP A 366 0.91 -24.31 -27.59
CA ASP A 366 0.02 -25.45 -27.73
C ASP A 366 -0.37 -26.02 -26.34
N ARG A 367 -1.63 -26.47 -26.25
CA ARG A 367 -2.41 -26.82 -25.04
C ARG A 367 -1.92 -28.07 -24.30
N ILE A 368 -1.96 -28.05 -22.96
CA ILE A 368 -1.93 -29.23 -22.06
C ILE A 368 -3.00 -29.05 -20.95
N PRO A 369 -3.74 -30.10 -20.53
CA PRO A 369 -4.91 -29.95 -19.67
C PRO A 369 -4.62 -30.00 -18.15
N ASN A 370 -5.55 -29.36 -17.44
CA ASN A 370 -5.62 -28.97 -16.04
C ASN A 370 -5.47 -30.07 -14.96
N GLY A 371 -4.84 -29.66 -13.85
CA GLY A 371 -4.99 -30.26 -12.53
C GLY A 371 -4.42 -29.34 -11.44
N SER A 372 -5.27 -28.54 -10.78
CA SER A 372 -4.85 -27.58 -9.74
C SER A 372 -5.48 -27.92 -8.39
N ALA A 373 -4.64 -28.35 -7.43
CA ALA A 373 -4.85 -28.23 -5.99
C ALA A 373 -3.62 -28.72 -5.17
N ALA A 374 -2.43 -28.12 -5.33
CA ALA A 374 -1.30 -28.25 -4.36
C ALA A 374 -0.06 -27.37 -4.70
N TYR A 375 -0.20 -26.09 -5.09
CA TYR A 375 0.95 -25.32 -5.58
C TYR A 375 1.74 -24.48 -4.55
N PHE A 376 1.25 -24.29 -3.32
CA PHE A 376 2.02 -23.50 -2.33
C PHE A 376 3.15 -24.28 -1.61
N SER A 377 3.22 -25.60 -1.79
CA SER A 377 4.23 -26.44 -1.14
C SER A 377 5.44 -26.76 -2.02
N SER A 378 5.39 -26.52 -3.34
CA SER A 378 6.42 -26.98 -4.29
C SER A 378 7.54 -25.97 -4.59
N LEU A 379 7.48 -24.74 -4.07
CA LEU A 379 8.53 -23.72 -4.30
C LEU A 379 9.77 -23.85 -3.38
N SER A 380 10.11 -25.07 -2.95
CA SER A 380 11.34 -25.34 -2.16
C SER A 380 12.27 -26.26 -2.94
N PRO A 381 13.59 -26.04 -2.96
CA PRO A 381 14.52 -27.02 -3.53
C PRO A 381 14.48 -28.29 -2.68
N VAL A 382 14.18 -29.41 -3.33
CA VAL A 382 14.30 -30.75 -2.75
C VAL A 382 15.76 -30.95 -2.36
N SER A 383 16.03 -30.91 -1.06
CA SER A 383 17.26 -31.48 -0.50
C SER A 383 16.95 -32.93 -0.12
N SER A 384 17.77 -33.84 -0.67
CA SER A 384 17.65 -35.29 -0.50
C SER A 384 17.67 -35.73 0.97
N PRO A 385 17.06 -36.88 1.30
CA PRO A 385 16.95 -37.37 2.67
C PRO A 385 18.17 -38.22 3.04
N SER A 386 18.79 -37.95 4.18
CA SER A 386 19.67 -38.90 4.87
C SER A 386 19.80 -38.50 6.33
N CYS A 387 18.93 -39.04 7.19
CA CYS A 387 19.21 -39.33 8.60
C CYS A 387 18.15 -40.29 9.12
N VAL A 388 18.51 -41.57 9.13
CA VAL A 388 17.79 -42.66 9.80
C VAL A 388 18.02 -42.49 11.30
N PHE A 389 16.95 -42.27 12.08
CA PHE A 389 16.98 -42.48 13.53
C PHE A 389 16.40 -43.86 13.81
N HIS A 390 17.26 -44.78 14.24
CA HIS A 390 16.87 -46.01 14.92
C HIS A 390 16.31 -45.65 16.31
N TYR A 391 15.07 -46.01 16.58
CA TYR A 391 14.57 -46.18 17.94
C TYR A 391 14.52 -47.68 18.21
N ASP A 392 15.42 -48.14 19.08
CA ASP A 392 15.41 -49.50 19.63
C ASP A 392 14.50 -49.53 20.86
N PHE A 393 13.60 -50.51 20.89
CA PHE A 393 12.71 -50.79 22.01
C PHE A 393 13.16 -52.13 22.60
N SER A 394 13.67 -52.15 23.85
CA SER A 394 13.71 -53.34 24.72
C SER A 394 14.28 -53.03 26.11
N ARG A 395 13.42 -52.75 27.09
CA ARG A 395 13.00 -53.67 28.18
C ARG A 395 12.13 -52.95 29.20
#